data_AF-A0A8T5IMN7-F1
#
_entry.id   AF-A0A8T5IMN7-F1
#
_cell.length_a   1.000
_cell.length_b   1.000
_cell.length_c   1.000
_cell.angle_alpha   90.00
_cell.angle_beta   90.00
_cell.angle_gamma   90.00
#
_symmetry.space_group_name_H-M   'P 1'
#
loop_
_entity.id
_entity.type
_entity.pdbx_description
1 polymer ?
#
loop_
_entity_poly.entity_id
_entity_poly.type
_entity_poly.pdbx_seq_one_letter_code
_entity_poly.pdbx_strand_id
1 'polypeptide(L)' 'MELKTVELTPKKVEQLNEQPALESNINLSKDGKWFIHKTTITTIKPVKYVDKVMGYVFNESS' A
#
# COMPACT_ATOMS: atom_id res chain seq x y z
N MET A 1 -11.11 -15.99 24.30
CA MET A 1 -10.76 -14.61 23.92
C MET A 1 -11.93 -14.10 23.11
N GLU A 2 -12.72 -13.18 23.66
CA GLU A 2 -13.87 -12.63 22.94
C GLU A 2 -13.38 -11.53 21.99
N LEU A 3 -13.62 -11.70 20.68
CA LEU A 3 -13.31 -10.69 19.67
C LEU A 3 -14.38 -9.59 19.76
N LYS A 4 -14.05 -8.49 20.43
CA LYS A 4 -14.90 -7.31 20.50
C LYS A 4 -14.91 -6.64 19.12
N THR A 5 -16.03 -6.70 18.41
CA THR A 5 -16.19 -5.97 17.14
C THR A 5 -16.29 -4.49 17.43
N VAL A 6 -15.23 -3.74 17.11
CA VAL A 6 -15.24 -2.27 17.19
C VAL A 6 -15.83 -1.75 15.88
N GLU A 7 -17.00 -1.13 15.95
CA GLU A 7 -17.57 -0.44 14.80
C GLU A 7 -16.76 0.83 14.51
N LEU A 8 -16.26 0.95 13.28
CA LEU A 8 -15.48 2.10 12.84
C LEU A 8 -16.41 3.24 12.41
N THR A 9 -16.04 4.47 12.75
CA THR A 9 -16.77 5.64 12.23
C THR A 9 -16.57 5.78 10.73
N PRO A 10 -17.53 6.37 9.98
CA PRO A 10 -17.39 6.56 8.52
C PRO A 10 -16.11 7.28 8.12
N LYS A 11 -15.76 8.35 8.84
CA LYS A 11 -14.51 9.10 8.64
C LYS A 11 -13.26 8.22 8.81
N LYS A 12 -13.29 7.26 9.74
CA LYS A 12 -12.16 6.35 9.96
C LYS A 12 -12.02 5.34 8.83
N VAL A 13 -13.13 4.88 8.26
CA VAL A 13 -13.13 3.98 7.09
C VAL A 13 -12.57 4.69 5.87
N GLU A 14 -13.00 5.93 5.61
CA GLU A 14 -12.45 6.76 4.52
C GLU A 14 -10.94 6.93 4.65
N GLN A 15 -10.45 7.28 5.84
CA GLN A 15 -9.02 7.41 6.11
C GLN A 15 -8.24 6.10 5.88
N LEU A 16 -8.82 4.95 6.22
CA LEU A 16 -8.20 3.64 6.01
C LEU A 16 -8.13 3.27 4.54
N ASN A 17 -9.14 3.64 3.76
CA ASN A 17 -9.16 3.43 2.31
C ASN A 17 -8.13 4.29 1.56
N GLU A 18 -7.65 5.38 2.18
CA GLU A 18 -6.59 6.24 1.64
C GLU A 18 -5.18 5.79 2.05
N GLN A 19 -5.05 4.79 2.94
CA GLN A 19 -3.74 4.29 3.34
C GLN A 19 -3.08 3.52 2.20
N PRO A 20 -1.73 3.54 2.12
CA PRO A 20 -1.03 2.66 1.19
C PRO A 20 -1.31 1.19 1.55
N ALA A 21 -1.31 0.33 0.54
CA ALA A 21 -1.32 -1.11 0.79
C ALA A 21 0.07 -1.53 1.29
N LEU A 22 0.11 -2.21 2.43
CA LEU A 22 1.34 -2.80 2.97
C LEU A 22 1.31 -4.31 2.78
N GLU A 23 2.34 -4.83 2.14
CA GLU A 23 2.58 -6.25 2.00
C GLU A 23 3.90 -6.61 2.65
N SER A 24 3.87 -7.48 3.66
CA SER A 24 5.08 -8.04 4.25
C SER A 24 5.20 -9.50 3.84
N ASN A 25 6.31 -9.84 3.21
CA ASN A 25 6.66 -11.19 2.84
C ASN A 25 7.87 -11.64 3.64
N ILE A 26 7.74 -12.78 4.31
CA ILE A 26 8.77 -13.36 5.15
C ILE A 26 9.11 -14.72 4.56
N ASN A 27 10.34 -14.89 4.10
CA ASN A 27 10.84 -16.15 3.56
C ASN A 27 12.21 -16.47 4.14
N LEU A 28 12.54 -17.76 4.15
CA LEU A 28 13.92 -18.21 4.32
C LEU A 28 14.64 -18.20 2.97
N SER A 29 15.94 -17.92 2.97
CA SER A 29 16.77 -18.15 1.79
C SER A 29 16.73 -19.63 1.40
N LYS A 30 17.00 -19.92 0.12
CA LYS A 30 16.98 -21.30 -0.40
C LYS A 30 17.94 -22.25 0.34
N ASP A 31 19.02 -21.71 0.88
CA ASP A 31 20.00 -22.46 1.68
C ASP A 31 19.69 -22.47 3.18
N GLY A 32 18.59 -21.86 3.62
CA GLY A 32 18.13 -21.81 5.01
C GLY A 32 18.97 -20.94 5.95
N LYS A 33 20.01 -20.28 5.45
CA LYS A 33 20.95 -19.49 6.28
C LYS A 33 20.43 -18.10 6.63
N TRP A 34 19.49 -17.57 5.85
CA TRP A 34 19.05 -16.18 5.98
C TRP A 34 17.54 -16.09 6.13
N PHE A 35 17.12 -15.19 7.00
CA PHE A 35 15.76 -14.75 7.12
C PHE A 35 15.57 -13.49 6.30
N ILE A 36 14.68 -13.55 5.31
CA ILE A 36 14.43 -12.46 4.38
C ILE A 36 13.06 -11.89 4.70
N HIS A 37 13.05 -10.67 5.25
CA HIS A 37 11.85 -9.88 5.41
C HIS A 37 11.81 -8.79 4.34
N LYS A 38 10.79 -8.84 3.48
CA LYS A 38 10.54 -7.86 2.43
C LYS A 38 9.22 -7.14 2.71
N THR A 39 9.27 -5.82 2.83
CA THR A 39 8.09 -4.97 2.92
C THR A 39 7.91 -4.20 1.62
N THR A 40 6.75 -4.33 0.98
CA THR A 40 6.32 -3.53 -0.17
C THR A 40 5.26 -2.54 0.31
N ILE A 41 5.47 -1.25 0.05
CA ILE A 41 4.51 -0.19 0.35
C ILE A 41 3.99 0.35 -0.99
N THR A 42 2.73 0.09 -1.29
CA THR A 42 2.09 0.52 -2.54
C THR A 42 1.17 1.70 -2.25
N THR A 43 1.54 2.88 -2.75
CA THR A 43 0.69 4.07 -2.67
C THR A 43 0.03 4.31 -4.02
N ILE A 44 -1.30 4.26 -4.08
CA ILE A 44 -2.07 4.56 -5.29
C ILE A 44 -2.45 6.03 -5.25
N LYS A 45 -2.05 6.81 -6.26
CA LYS A 45 -2.42 8.23 -6.40
C LYS A 45 -3.20 8.42 -7.70
N PRO A 46 -4.21 9.31 -7.73
CA PRO A 46 -4.89 9.67 -8.97
C PRO A 46 -3.90 10.26 -9.98
N VAL A 47 -4.04 9.92 -11.27
CA VAL A 47 -3.18 10.42 -12.34
C VAL A 47 -3.12 11.95 -12.34
N LYS A 48 -4.27 12.63 -12.18
CA LYS A 48 -4.35 14.10 -12.05
C LYS A 48 -3.47 14.70 -10.94
N TYR A 49 -3.25 13.97 -9.84
CA TYR A 49 -2.36 14.41 -8.77
C TYR A 49 -0.89 14.34 -9.23
N VAL A 50 -0.51 13.24 -9.89
CA VAL A 50 0.82 13.06 -10.46
C VAL A 50 1.09 14.11 -11.54
N ASP A 51 0.14 14.35 -12.45
CA ASP A 51 0.25 15.38 -13.48
C ASP A 51 0.51 16.77 -12.88
N LYS A 52 -0.26 17.12 -11.84
CA LYS A 52 -0.18 18.44 -11.18
C LYS A 52 1.08 18.63 -10.33
N VAL A 53 1.50 17.58 -9.61
CA VAL A 53 2.59 17.68 -8.62
C VAL A 53 3.95 17.36 -9.25
N MET A 54 3.99 16.39 -10.15
CA MET A 54 5.24 15.90 -10.74
C MET A 54 5.46 16.41 -12.16
N GLY A 55 4.49 17.08 -12.77
CA GLY A 55 4.60 17.61 -14.14
C GLY A 55 4.76 16.54 -15.21
N TYR A 56 4.49 15.28 -14.88
CA TYR A 56 4.52 14.18 -15.84
C TYR A 56 3.33 14.32 -16.79
N VAL A 57 3.60 14.65 -18.04
CA VAL A 57 2.63 14.51 -19.13
C VAL A 57 2.74 13.07 -19.59
N PHE A 58 1.73 12.24 -19.31
CA PHE A 58 1.58 10.96 -20.00
C PHE A 58 1.29 11.27 -21.48
N ASN A 59 2.35 11.38 -22.29
CA ASN A 59 2.20 11.37 -23.74
C ASN A 59 1.82 9.94 -24.14
N GLU A 60 0.52 9.73 -24.36
CA GLU A 60 0.01 8.54 -25.03
C GLU A 60 0.68 8.44 -26.40
N SER A 61 1.66 7.56 -26.49
CA SER A 61 2.32 7.21 -27.75
C SER A 61 1.67 5.91 -28.22
N SER A 62 0.68 6.08 -29.12
CA SER A 62 0.14 5.10 -30.08
C SER A 62 -0.64 3.89 -29.55
#